data_AF-A0A937W783-F1
#
_entry.id   AF-A0A937W783-F1
#
_cell.length_a   1.000
_cell.length_b   1.000
_cell.length_c   1.000
_cell.angle_alpha   90.00
_cell.angle_beta   90.00
_cell.angle_gamma   90.00
#
_symmetry.space_group_name_H-M   'P 1'
#
loop_
_entity.id
_entity.type
_entity.pdbx_description
1 polymer ?
#
loop_
_entity_poly.entity_id
_entity_poly.type
_entity_poly.pdbx_seq_one_letter_code
_entity_poly.pdbx_strand_id
1 'polypeptide(L)'
;MARKQETEILDNSDDADEVVPVKYEITSYGADFLVDGLVRRLKDGSIFMPLFQRGFVWTYTQASRFIESLLLGLPVPGIFLSKEYETQKLLVIDGQQRLRTLQYFYEGIFPDSGKEFALSGVQPQFDSLTYKRLKDEDRRQLDNSILHATIVQQEKPPEDDSSIYYIFERLNTSGTPLSEQEIRACIYHGEFNNLLKDLNENEAWRSIYGRVNKRRKEQELILRFFALYFNSDNYKSPMKEFLNRYIASNRHLKLQSAGQLTQVFTNTIRVINDYLGNKAFRPRGALNAAVFDSVMVGVARRLEKGNICNREGFRERYQSLLKDEEYNEWTLSGTTDEARVRQRIQMATNAFRDLE
;
A
#
# COMPACT_ATOMS: atom_id res chain seq x y z
N MET A 1 -15.93 -27.09 6.13
CA MET A 1 -15.42 -26.21 5.05
C MET A 1 -13.95 -25.90 5.35
N ALA A 2 -13.02 -26.38 4.52
CA ALA A 2 -11.60 -26.13 4.75
C ALA A 2 -11.30 -24.62 4.60
N ARG A 3 -10.75 -23.99 5.64
CA ARG A 3 -10.10 -22.68 5.55
C ARG A 3 -8.97 -22.82 4.52
N LYS A 4 -9.18 -22.42 3.26
CA LYS A 4 -8.08 -22.31 2.29
C LYS A 4 -7.14 -21.21 2.79
N GLN A 5 -5.91 -21.61 3.13
CA GLN A 5 -4.84 -20.76 3.65
C GLN A 5 -4.50 -19.60 2.68
N GLU A 6 -4.11 -18.46 3.25
CA GLU A 6 -3.49 -17.35 2.49
C GLU A 6 -2.22 -17.84 1.80
N THR A 7 -1.89 -17.26 0.64
CA THR A 7 -0.66 -17.61 -0.08
C THR A 7 0.56 -17.25 0.76
N GLU A 8 1.33 -18.27 1.14
CA GLU A 8 2.60 -18.11 1.84
C GLU A 8 3.66 -17.61 0.86
N ILE A 9 4.36 -16.54 1.25
CA ILE A 9 5.40 -15.90 0.46
C ILE A 9 6.71 -15.96 1.24
N LEU A 10 7.73 -16.55 0.62
CA LEU A 10 9.11 -16.52 1.08
C LEU A 10 9.77 -15.26 0.52
N ASP A 11 10.01 -14.31 1.40
CA ASP A 11 10.70 -13.05 1.12
C ASP A 11 11.72 -12.84 2.25
N ASN A 12 12.94 -13.32 2.02
CA ASN A 12 14.02 -13.27 3.00
C ASN A 12 14.81 -11.99 2.78
N SER A 13 14.21 -10.86 3.19
CA SER A 13 14.88 -9.58 3.38
C SER A 13 15.49 -9.56 4.78
N ASP A 14 16.81 -9.42 4.87
CA ASP A 14 17.47 -9.15 6.14
C ASP A 14 17.33 -7.64 6.42
N ASP A 15 16.24 -7.25 7.09
CA ASP A 15 15.90 -5.84 7.39
C ASP A 15 16.67 -5.27 8.60
N ALA A 16 17.82 -5.87 8.96
CA ALA A 16 18.42 -5.71 10.29
C ALA A 16 19.10 -4.36 10.54
N ASP A 17 19.39 -3.55 9.51
CA ASP A 17 20.06 -2.25 9.68
C ASP A 17 19.49 -1.18 8.74
N GLU A 18 18.26 -0.75 8.98
CA GLU A 18 17.69 0.42 8.30
C GLU A 18 18.31 1.72 8.83
N VAL A 19 19.36 2.17 8.17
CA VAL A 19 19.87 3.53 8.32
C VAL A 19 19.08 4.43 7.39
N VAL A 20 18.27 5.35 7.93
CA VAL A 20 17.61 6.40 7.13
C VAL A 20 18.73 7.23 6.48
N PRO A 21 18.97 7.11 5.16
CA PRO A 21 20.21 7.60 4.57
C PRO A 21 20.15 9.10 4.24
N VAL A 22 18.99 9.74 4.43
CA VAL A 22 18.71 11.10 3.96
C VAL A 22 18.36 12.01 5.13
N LYS A 23 19.05 13.16 5.20
CA LYS A 23 18.66 14.28 6.06
C LYS A 23 17.52 15.03 5.37
N TYR A 24 16.30 14.87 5.88
CA TYR A 24 15.13 15.58 5.38
C TYR A 24 15.04 17.00 5.95
N GLU A 25 14.59 17.94 5.13
CA GLU A 25 14.06 19.22 5.61
C GLU A 25 12.54 19.07 5.74
N ILE A 26 12.03 19.06 6.98
CA ILE A 26 10.61 18.88 7.29
C ILE A 26 10.13 20.09 8.09
N THR A 27 9.05 20.71 7.63
CA THR A 27 8.31 21.69 8.41
C THR A 27 7.21 20.96 9.18
N SER A 28 7.12 21.20 10.49
CA SER A 28 6.05 20.69 11.33
C SER A 28 5.47 21.82 12.18
N TYR A 29 4.15 21.94 12.21
CA TYR A 29 3.46 22.94 13.03
C TYR A 29 2.12 22.41 13.55
N GLY A 30 1.69 22.95 14.69
CA GLY A 30 0.37 22.70 15.25
C GLY A 30 -0.71 23.52 14.55
N ALA A 31 -1.87 22.93 14.35
CA ALA A 31 -3.07 23.60 13.85
C ALA A 31 -4.30 23.12 14.62
N ASP A 32 -5.16 24.04 14.98
CA ASP A 32 -6.40 23.75 15.71
C ASP A 32 -7.57 23.87 14.75
N PHE A 33 -8.35 22.78 14.64
CA PHE A 33 -9.55 22.78 13.81
C PHE A 33 -10.80 22.62 14.68
N LEU A 34 -11.80 23.45 14.38
CA LEU A 34 -13.17 23.16 14.81
C LEU A 34 -13.66 21.87 14.15
N VAL A 35 -14.44 21.08 14.89
CA VAL A 35 -14.98 19.81 14.41
C VAL A 35 -15.83 20.00 13.16
N ASP A 36 -16.69 21.02 13.10
CA ASP A 36 -17.52 21.28 11.92
C ASP A 36 -16.66 21.61 10.68
N GLY A 37 -15.56 22.35 10.88
CA GLY A 37 -14.58 22.70 9.87
C GLY A 37 -13.83 21.48 9.34
N LEU A 38 -13.48 20.52 10.21
CA LEU A 38 -12.92 19.24 9.79
C LEU A 38 -13.91 18.46 8.93
N VAL A 39 -15.16 18.33 9.38
CA VAL A 39 -16.20 17.60 8.62
C VAL A 39 -16.41 18.23 7.24
N ARG A 40 -16.43 19.57 7.16
CA ARG A 40 -16.53 20.29 5.88
C ARG A 40 -15.35 19.99 4.96
N ARG A 41 -14.12 20.07 5.47
CA ARG A 41 -12.89 19.79 4.72
C ARG A 41 -12.77 18.33 4.29
N LEU A 42 -13.32 17.40 5.07
CA LEU A 42 -13.44 15.99 4.69
C LEU A 42 -14.41 15.82 3.53
N LYS A 43 -15.54 16.54 3.57
CA LYS A 43 -16.59 16.47 2.56
C LYS A 43 -16.18 17.09 1.21
N ASP A 44 -15.45 18.21 1.23
CA ASP A 44 -14.96 18.86 0.02
C ASP A 44 -13.64 18.27 -0.52
N GLY A 45 -13.02 17.35 0.22
CA GLY A 45 -11.79 16.67 -0.16
C GLY A 45 -10.51 17.47 0.05
N SER A 46 -10.57 18.59 0.80
CA SER A 46 -9.38 19.35 1.24
C SER A 46 -8.57 18.58 2.28
N ILE A 47 -9.24 17.82 3.15
CA ILE A 47 -8.64 16.77 3.98
C ILE A 47 -9.14 15.44 3.43
N PHE A 48 -8.24 14.49 3.19
CA PHE A 48 -8.63 13.20 2.64
C PHE A 48 -7.89 12.05 3.29
N MET A 49 -8.57 10.90 3.30
CA MET A 49 -8.03 9.62 3.75
C MET A 49 -7.81 8.77 2.51
N PRO A 50 -6.62 8.20 2.31
CA PRO A 50 -6.36 7.38 1.14
C PRO A 50 -7.18 6.10 1.22
N LEU A 51 -7.64 5.61 0.07
CA LEU A 51 -8.54 4.45 -0.08
C LEU A 51 -7.97 3.12 0.48
N PHE A 52 -6.70 3.14 0.87
CA PHE A 52 -5.89 1.95 1.16
C PHE A 52 -5.64 1.73 2.65
N GLN A 53 -6.03 2.68 3.52
CA GLN A 53 -6.04 2.46 4.96
C GLN A 53 -7.04 1.35 5.33
N ARG A 54 -6.83 0.68 6.47
CA ARG A 54 -7.79 -0.30 6.99
C ARG A 54 -9.18 0.31 7.01
N GLY A 55 -10.21 -0.51 6.81
CA GLY A 55 -11.59 -0.06 6.99
C GLY A 55 -11.81 0.60 8.35
N PHE A 56 -12.99 1.15 8.57
CA PHE A 56 -13.36 1.62 9.90
C PHE A 56 -13.40 0.42 10.86
N VAL A 57 -12.57 0.45 11.92
CA VAL A 57 -12.41 -0.69 12.85
C VAL A 57 -12.93 -0.40 14.26
N TRP A 58 -13.28 0.85 14.55
CA TRP A 58 -13.92 1.17 15.81
C TRP A 58 -15.30 0.53 15.88
N THR A 59 -15.57 -0.13 17.00
CA THR A 59 -16.92 -0.57 17.34
C THR A 59 -17.85 0.63 17.47
N TYR A 60 -19.15 0.38 17.31
CA TYR A 60 -20.19 1.39 17.48
C TYR A 60 -20.08 2.16 18.81
N THR A 61 -19.77 1.45 19.89
CA THR A 61 -19.59 2.03 21.22
C THR A 61 -18.32 2.88 21.33
N GLN A 62 -17.19 2.47 20.73
CA GLN A 62 -15.98 3.30 20.70
C GLN A 62 -16.22 4.60 19.96
N ALA A 63 -16.89 4.53 18.80
CA ALA A 63 -17.28 5.70 18.03
C ALA A 63 -18.23 6.61 18.81
N SER A 64 -19.23 6.04 19.48
CA SER A 64 -20.19 6.80 20.31
C SER A 64 -19.51 7.51 21.48
N ARG A 65 -18.61 6.84 22.19
CA ARG A 65 -17.85 7.42 23.31
C ARG A 65 -16.92 8.54 22.87
N PHE A 66 -16.33 8.44 21.68
CA PHE A 66 -15.55 9.53 21.12
C PHE A 66 -16.38 10.80 20.88
N ILE A 67 -17.59 10.66 20.32
CA ILE A 67 -18.52 11.80 20.17
C ILE A 67 -18.92 12.35 21.55
N GLU A 68 -19.23 11.47 22.50
CA GLU A 68 -19.54 11.87 23.88
C GLU A 68 -18.40 12.70 24.51
N SER A 69 -17.13 12.29 24.33
CA SER A 69 -15.99 13.06 24.86
C SER A 69 -16.00 14.51 24.36
N LEU A 70 -16.32 14.73 23.08
CA LEU A 70 -16.41 16.08 22.49
C LEU A 70 -17.63 16.85 23.03
N LEU A 71 -18.78 16.18 23.15
CA LEU A 71 -20.00 16.77 23.75
C LEU A 71 -19.77 17.19 25.21
N LEU A 72 -18.93 16.48 25.94
CA LEU A 72 -18.54 16.81 27.32
C LEU A 72 -17.43 17.85 27.41
N GLY A 73 -16.84 18.29 26.29
CA GLY A 73 -15.69 19.20 26.27
C GLY A 73 -14.40 18.58 26.81
N LEU A 74 -14.29 17.25 26.79
CA LEU A 74 -13.07 16.56 27.22
C LEU A 74 -12.00 16.61 26.12
N PRO A 75 -10.71 16.75 26.49
CA PRO A 75 -9.63 16.68 25.51
C PRO A 75 -9.55 15.27 24.93
N VAL A 76 -9.37 15.20 23.60
CA VAL A 76 -9.15 13.96 22.87
C VAL A 76 -7.76 13.98 22.23
N PRO A 77 -7.16 12.82 21.90
CA PRO A 77 -5.89 12.81 21.18
C PRO A 77 -5.98 13.61 19.87
N GLY A 78 -4.86 14.23 19.48
CA GLY A 78 -4.75 15.00 18.24
C GLY A 78 -4.49 14.15 16.99
N ILE A 79 -4.69 14.71 15.80
CA ILE A 79 -4.51 14.04 14.51
C ILE A 79 -3.17 14.41 13.87
N PHE A 80 -2.66 13.58 12.96
CA PHE A 80 -1.50 13.92 12.14
C PHE A 80 -1.90 14.01 10.68
N LEU A 81 -1.50 15.11 10.03
CA LEU A 81 -1.78 15.39 8.64
C LEU A 81 -0.48 15.66 7.89
N SER A 82 -0.34 15.12 6.68
CA SER A 82 0.70 15.51 5.74
C SER A 82 0.11 16.52 4.76
N LYS A 83 0.83 17.61 4.49
CA LYS A 83 0.43 18.61 3.50
C LYS A 83 1.13 18.34 2.18
N GLU A 84 0.34 18.08 1.14
CA GLU A 84 0.87 17.87 -0.21
C GLU A 84 1.40 19.18 -0.80
N TYR A 85 2.60 19.14 -1.39
CA TYR A 85 3.24 20.32 -1.96
C TYR A 85 2.44 20.89 -3.15
N GLU A 86 2.06 20.04 -4.12
CA GLU A 86 1.41 20.49 -5.36
C GLU A 86 -0.03 20.97 -5.13
N THR A 87 -0.84 20.22 -4.39
CA THR A 87 -2.28 20.45 -4.27
C THR A 87 -2.67 21.25 -3.03
N GLN A 88 -1.74 21.38 -2.07
CA GLN A 88 -1.99 21.93 -0.73
C GLN A 88 -3.05 21.17 0.08
N LYS A 89 -3.51 20.00 -0.39
CA LYS A 89 -4.43 19.13 0.35
C LYS A 89 -3.72 18.49 1.54
N LEU A 90 -4.53 18.06 2.50
CA LEU A 90 -4.08 17.44 3.73
C LEU A 90 -4.43 15.95 3.72
N LEU A 91 -3.39 15.11 3.65
CA LEU A 91 -3.48 13.66 3.76
C LEU A 91 -3.50 13.26 5.24
N VAL A 92 -4.46 12.44 5.65
CA VAL A 92 -4.53 11.91 7.02
C VAL A 92 -3.48 10.81 7.24
N ILE A 93 -2.52 11.05 8.15
CA ILE A 93 -1.51 10.07 8.59
C ILE A 93 -2.00 9.28 9.81
N ASP A 94 -2.53 9.99 10.81
CA ASP A 94 -3.13 9.41 12.03
C ASP A 94 -4.43 10.12 12.38
N GLY A 95 -5.34 9.41 13.06
CA GLY A 95 -6.64 9.94 13.47
C GLY A 95 -7.80 9.61 12.54
N GLN A 96 -7.57 8.72 11.57
CA GLN A 96 -8.59 8.18 10.66
C GLN A 96 -9.91 7.84 11.37
N GLN A 97 -9.87 7.03 12.43
CA GLN A 97 -11.09 6.54 13.08
C GLN A 97 -11.88 7.68 13.73
N ARG A 98 -11.20 8.69 14.26
CA ARG A 98 -11.80 9.91 14.83
C ARG A 98 -12.48 10.72 13.73
N LEU A 99 -11.75 11.03 12.66
CA LEU A 99 -12.26 11.80 11.53
C LEU A 99 -13.44 11.12 10.82
N ARG A 100 -13.37 9.80 10.62
CA ARG A 100 -14.50 9.02 10.08
C ARG A 100 -15.71 9.03 11.01
N THR A 101 -15.49 8.89 12.32
CA THR A 101 -16.58 8.94 13.30
C THR A 101 -17.32 10.29 13.24
N LEU A 102 -16.58 11.41 13.15
CA LEU A 102 -17.17 12.73 12.97
C LEU A 102 -17.98 12.80 11.67
N GLN A 103 -17.39 12.38 10.55
CA GLN A 103 -18.06 12.33 9.26
C GLN A 103 -19.38 11.56 9.34
N TYR A 104 -19.35 10.33 9.85
CA TYR A 104 -20.52 9.47 9.97
C TYR A 104 -21.60 10.04 10.88
N PHE A 105 -21.22 10.66 11.99
CA PHE A 105 -22.19 11.22 12.93
C PHE A 105 -22.92 12.43 12.32
N TYR A 106 -22.19 13.29 11.60
CA TYR A 106 -22.75 14.44 10.88
C TYR A 106 -23.61 14.03 9.68
N GLU A 107 -23.17 13.03 8.91
CA GLU A 107 -23.95 12.44 7.81
C GLU A 107 -25.17 11.66 8.33
N GLY A 108 -25.09 11.19 9.58
CA GLY A 108 -26.15 10.48 10.29
C GLY A 108 -26.21 8.99 9.98
N ILE A 109 -25.22 8.40 9.32
CA ILE A 109 -25.21 6.98 8.93
C ILE A 109 -23.92 6.33 9.43
N PHE A 110 -24.06 5.22 10.16
CA PHE A 110 -22.91 4.44 10.62
C PHE A 110 -22.46 3.43 9.55
N PRO A 111 -21.15 3.25 9.31
CA PRO A 111 -20.62 2.35 8.30
C PRO A 111 -21.11 0.90 8.51
N ASP A 112 -21.13 0.13 7.42
CA ASP A 112 -21.47 -1.30 7.31
C ASP A 112 -22.92 -1.69 7.68
N SER A 113 -23.58 -0.95 8.58
CA SER A 113 -24.96 -1.20 8.97
C SER A 113 -25.98 -0.47 8.08
N GLY A 114 -25.58 0.66 7.48
CA GLY A 114 -26.50 1.58 6.79
C GLY A 114 -27.56 2.18 7.71
N LYS A 115 -27.44 1.99 9.03
CA LYS A 115 -28.38 2.48 10.03
C LYS A 115 -28.04 3.90 10.43
N GLU A 116 -29.05 4.58 10.93
CA GLU A 116 -28.89 5.90 11.51
C GLU A 116 -27.89 5.85 12.67
N PHE A 117 -26.91 6.75 12.68
CA PHE A 117 -25.91 6.82 13.73
C PHE A 117 -26.46 7.59 14.94
N ALA A 118 -27.10 6.85 15.85
CA ALA A 118 -27.57 7.31 17.14
C ALA A 118 -26.63 6.83 18.27
N LEU A 119 -26.14 7.71 19.14
CA LEU A 119 -25.15 7.34 20.15
C LEU A 119 -25.65 6.20 21.06
N SER A 120 -24.75 5.27 21.42
CA SER A 120 -25.09 4.14 22.29
C SER A 120 -23.94 3.76 23.21
N GLY A 121 -24.24 3.39 24.46
CA GLY A 121 -23.24 3.09 25.49
C GLY A 121 -22.51 4.33 26.00
N VAL A 122 -23.23 5.46 26.00
CA VAL A 122 -22.85 6.80 26.49
C VAL A 122 -23.78 7.20 27.65
N GLN A 123 -23.58 8.38 28.24
CA GLN A 123 -24.43 8.89 29.31
C GLN A 123 -25.90 9.03 28.88
N PRO A 124 -26.86 8.88 29.83
CA PRO A 124 -28.29 8.90 29.53
C PRO A 124 -28.77 10.15 28.79
N GLN A 125 -28.16 11.32 29.00
CA GLN A 125 -28.57 12.54 28.29
C GLN A 125 -28.24 12.53 26.79
N PHE A 126 -27.29 11.70 26.35
CA PHE A 126 -26.86 11.61 24.96
C PHE A 126 -27.28 10.30 24.27
N ASP A 127 -27.74 9.32 25.04
CA ASP A 127 -28.12 8.02 24.51
C ASP A 127 -29.24 8.14 23.46
N SER A 128 -29.09 7.39 22.38
CA SER A 128 -29.98 7.38 21.21
C SER A 128 -30.13 8.72 20.47
N LEU A 129 -29.30 9.73 20.78
CA LEU A 129 -29.29 10.99 20.03
C LEU A 129 -28.45 10.87 18.76
N THR A 130 -28.96 11.48 17.68
CA THR A 130 -28.24 11.69 16.42
C THR A 130 -27.81 13.15 16.35
N TYR A 131 -26.89 13.50 15.45
CA TYR A 131 -26.47 14.90 15.27
C TYR A 131 -27.66 15.85 15.09
N LYS A 132 -28.67 15.42 14.32
CA LYS A 132 -29.90 16.19 14.05
C LYS A 132 -30.80 16.34 15.29
N ARG A 133 -30.72 15.43 16.26
CA ARG A 133 -31.55 15.39 17.46
C ARG A 133 -30.86 15.93 18.72
N LEU A 134 -29.58 16.29 18.62
CA LEU A 134 -28.89 17.06 19.67
C LEU A 134 -29.62 18.37 19.94
N LYS A 135 -29.63 18.80 21.20
CA LYS A 135 -30.04 20.16 21.56
C LYS A 135 -29.10 21.17 20.91
N ASP A 136 -29.57 22.38 20.71
CA ASP A 136 -28.76 23.43 20.07
C ASP A 136 -27.48 23.75 20.85
N GLU A 137 -27.50 23.67 22.18
CA GLU A 137 -26.31 23.86 23.03
C GLU A 137 -25.28 22.75 22.85
N ASP A 138 -25.72 21.48 22.85
CA ASP A 138 -24.86 20.32 22.66
C ASP A 138 -24.27 20.28 21.24
N ARG A 139 -25.08 20.67 20.24
CA ARG A 139 -24.59 20.80 18.86
C ARG A 139 -23.54 21.89 18.76
N ARG A 140 -23.77 23.07 19.33
CA ARG A 140 -22.75 24.14 19.38
C ARG A 140 -21.49 23.69 20.11
N GLN A 141 -21.61 22.94 21.20
CA GLN A 141 -20.47 22.39 21.92
C GLN A 141 -19.66 21.41 21.06
N LEU A 142 -20.33 20.50 20.34
CA LEU A 142 -19.67 19.59 19.41
C LEU A 142 -19.03 20.33 18.24
N ASP A 143 -19.76 21.21 17.56
CA ASP A 143 -19.31 21.95 16.39
C ASP A 143 -18.07 22.81 16.73
N ASN A 144 -18.08 23.46 17.89
CA ASN A 144 -16.99 24.31 18.37
C ASN A 144 -15.87 23.56 19.11
N SER A 145 -15.99 22.23 19.29
CA SER A 145 -14.91 21.44 19.87
C SER A 145 -13.67 21.52 18.99
N ILE A 146 -12.50 21.59 19.62
CA ILE A 146 -11.22 21.70 18.91
C ILE A 146 -10.56 20.34 18.85
N LEU A 147 -10.14 19.96 17.65
CA LEU A 147 -9.25 18.83 17.44
C LEU A 147 -7.87 19.35 17.03
N HIS A 148 -6.89 19.15 17.91
CA HIS A 148 -5.51 19.51 17.65
C HIS A 148 -4.93 18.64 16.52
N ALA A 149 -4.22 19.27 15.58
CA ALA A 149 -3.55 18.60 14.48
C ALA A 149 -2.07 18.97 14.45
N THR A 150 -1.22 17.99 14.19
CA THR A 150 0.16 18.24 13.77
C THR A 150 0.21 18.11 12.25
N ILE A 151 0.56 19.19 11.56
CA ILE A 151 0.72 19.21 10.12
C ILE A 151 2.20 19.12 9.80
N VAL A 152 2.57 18.14 8.98
CA VAL A 152 3.93 17.91 8.50
C VAL A 152 4.01 18.12 6.99
N GLN A 153 5.08 18.75 6.54
CA GLN A 153 5.37 18.97 5.12
C GLN A 153 6.85 18.69 4.88
N GLN A 154 7.15 17.87 3.87
CA GLN A 154 8.52 17.71 3.39
C GLN A 154 8.87 18.90 2.49
N GLU A 155 9.91 19.65 2.86
CA GLU A 155 10.40 20.76 2.05
C GLU A 155 11.43 20.28 1.03
N LYS A 156 12.30 19.34 1.44
CA LYS A 156 13.31 18.76 0.54
C LYS A 156 13.57 17.26 0.80
N PRO A 157 13.78 16.49 -0.28
CA PRO A 157 13.51 16.85 -1.68
C PRO A 157 11.99 17.00 -1.93
N PRO A 158 11.50 17.97 -2.71
CA PRO A 158 10.06 18.09 -2.99
C PRO A 158 9.56 16.99 -3.94
N GLU A 159 10.49 16.31 -4.62
CA GLU A 159 10.24 15.30 -5.65
C GLU A 159 9.78 13.94 -5.08
N ASP A 160 9.87 13.73 -3.76
CA ASP A 160 9.39 12.52 -3.10
C ASP A 160 8.68 12.82 -1.75
N ASP A 161 7.97 11.82 -1.23
CA ASP A 161 7.29 11.85 0.09
C ASP A 161 7.94 10.86 1.07
N SER A 162 9.24 10.60 0.94
CA SER A 162 9.94 9.56 1.69
C SER A 162 10.00 9.83 3.20
N SER A 163 10.11 11.08 3.64
CA SER A 163 10.03 11.41 5.07
C SER A 163 8.63 11.18 5.63
N ILE A 164 7.59 11.45 4.83
CA ILE A 164 6.20 11.19 5.19
C ILE A 164 5.98 9.68 5.36
N TYR A 165 6.63 8.86 4.53
CA TYR A 165 6.65 7.39 4.69
C TYR A 165 7.15 6.97 6.06
N TYR A 166 8.32 7.45 6.50
CA TYR A 166 8.84 7.08 7.81
C TYR A 166 8.01 7.62 8.97
N ILE A 167 7.45 8.82 8.85
CA ILE A 167 6.52 9.37 9.86
C ILE A 167 5.29 8.45 9.97
N PHE A 168 4.71 8.08 8.83
CA PHE A 168 3.55 7.19 8.77
C PHE A 168 3.88 5.83 9.38
N GLU A 169 4.99 5.21 8.97
CA GLU A 169 5.46 3.92 9.46
C GLU A 169 5.61 3.93 10.99
N ARG A 170 6.29 4.94 11.55
CA ARG A 170 6.52 5.08 12.99
C ARG A 170 5.23 5.32 13.78
N LEU A 171 4.31 6.14 13.26
CA LEU A 171 3.02 6.36 13.90
C LEU A 171 2.12 5.11 13.86
N ASN A 172 2.25 4.31 12.81
CA ASN A 172 1.46 3.08 12.62
C ASN A 172 2.05 1.84 13.34
N THR A 173 3.03 2.04 14.24
CA THR A 173 3.57 0.97 15.08
C THR A 173 2.65 0.60 16.26
N SER A 174 1.74 1.50 16.65
CA SER A 174 0.78 1.25 17.73
C SER A 174 -0.41 0.42 17.22
N GLY A 175 -0.57 -0.80 17.74
CA GLY A 175 -1.62 -1.74 17.32
C GLY A 175 -1.09 -2.77 16.31
N THR A 176 -1.95 -3.24 15.38
CA THR A 176 -1.45 -4.05 14.27
C THR A 176 -0.75 -3.13 13.26
N PRO A 177 0.50 -3.35 12.86
CA PRO A 177 1.16 -2.48 11.87
C PRO A 177 0.63 -2.70 10.45
N LEU A 178 0.57 -1.64 9.65
CA LEU A 178 0.34 -1.77 8.20
C LEU A 178 1.56 -2.45 7.55
N SER A 179 1.38 -3.16 6.43
CA SER A 179 2.50 -3.57 5.58
C SER A 179 3.11 -2.35 4.88
N GLU A 180 4.34 -2.49 4.43
CA GLU A 180 5.01 -1.45 3.63
C GLU A 180 4.18 -1.05 2.40
N GLN A 181 3.62 -2.04 1.69
CA GLN A 181 2.76 -1.77 0.55
C GLN A 181 1.45 -1.06 0.93
N GLU A 182 0.86 -1.35 2.09
CA GLU A 182 -0.28 -0.59 2.60
C GLU A 182 0.10 0.89 2.85
N ILE A 183 1.29 1.15 3.41
CA ILE A 183 1.80 2.52 3.61
C ILE A 183 2.06 3.20 2.26
N ARG A 184 2.74 2.53 1.30
CA ARG A 184 2.99 3.07 -0.04
C ARG A 184 1.71 3.47 -0.75
N ALA A 185 0.69 2.61 -0.69
CA ALA A 185 -0.60 2.87 -1.33
C ALA A 185 -1.35 4.06 -0.69
N CYS A 186 -1.05 4.38 0.57
CA CYS A 186 -1.60 5.55 1.26
C CYS A 186 -0.91 6.85 0.82
N ILE A 187 0.42 6.85 0.82
CA ILE A 187 1.23 8.04 0.62
C ILE A 187 1.31 8.38 -0.87
N TYR A 188 1.70 7.40 -1.67
CA TYR A 188 1.86 7.54 -3.12
C TYR A 188 0.55 7.23 -3.87
N HIS A 189 -0.57 7.66 -3.31
CA HIS A 189 -1.88 7.48 -3.94
C HIS A 189 -1.94 8.24 -5.27
N GLY A 190 -2.54 7.65 -6.29
CA GLY A 190 -2.54 8.22 -7.65
C GLY A 190 -2.79 7.17 -8.71
N GLU A 191 -2.57 7.56 -9.96
CA GLU A 191 -2.86 6.74 -11.15
C GLU A 191 -2.06 5.44 -11.17
N PHE A 192 -0.78 5.49 -10.79
CA PHE A 192 0.05 4.27 -10.78
C PHE A 192 -0.40 3.28 -9.71
N ASN A 193 -0.77 3.75 -8.52
CA ASN A 193 -1.29 2.88 -7.48
C ASN A 193 -2.68 2.31 -7.83
N ASN A 194 -3.52 3.06 -8.54
CA ASN A 194 -4.77 2.55 -9.11
C ASN A 194 -4.49 1.45 -10.16
N LEU A 195 -3.50 1.65 -11.03
CA LEU A 195 -3.09 0.64 -11.98
C LEU A 195 -2.60 -0.66 -11.30
N LEU A 196 -1.81 -0.57 -10.23
CA LEU A 196 -1.41 -1.75 -9.46
C LEU A 196 -2.62 -2.52 -8.91
N LYS A 197 -3.66 -1.80 -8.47
CA LYS A 197 -4.92 -2.40 -8.04
C LYS A 197 -5.64 -3.10 -9.19
N ASP A 198 -5.71 -2.48 -10.37
CA ASP A 198 -6.39 -3.06 -11.53
C ASP A 198 -5.66 -4.30 -12.05
N LEU A 199 -4.33 -4.25 -12.15
CA LEU A 199 -3.49 -5.39 -12.55
C LEU A 199 -3.56 -6.54 -11.54
N ASN A 200 -3.85 -6.24 -10.27
CA ASN A 200 -4.05 -7.25 -9.25
C ASN A 200 -5.27 -8.15 -9.53
N GLU A 201 -6.26 -7.64 -10.27
CA GLU A 201 -7.46 -8.40 -10.66
C GLU A 201 -7.25 -9.25 -11.93
N ASN A 202 -6.07 -9.18 -12.55
CA ASN A 202 -5.75 -9.96 -13.75
C ASN A 202 -5.92 -11.47 -13.51
N GLU A 203 -6.68 -12.15 -14.38
CA GLU A 203 -7.05 -13.56 -14.20
C GLU A 203 -5.84 -14.51 -14.17
N ALA A 204 -4.85 -14.32 -15.05
CA ALA A 204 -3.65 -15.13 -15.07
C ALA A 204 -2.81 -14.92 -13.80
N TRP A 205 -2.73 -13.68 -13.31
CA TRP A 205 -2.10 -13.39 -12.03
C TRP A 205 -2.85 -14.00 -10.85
N ARG A 206 -4.18 -13.93 -10.82
CA ARG A 206 -5.01 -14.59 -9.79
C ARG A 206 -4.93 -16.11 -9.82
N SER A 207 -4.81 -16.70 -11.00
CA SER A 207 -4.56 -18.14 -11.18
C SER A 207 -3.23 -18.57 -10.55
N ILE A 208 -2.17 -17.78 -10.73
CA ILE A 208 -0.85 -18.06 -10.14
C ILE A 208 -0.82 -17.73 -8.65
N TYR A 209 -1.21 -16.52 -8.26
CA TYR A 209 -1.05 -16.03 -6.90
C TYR A 209 -2.08 -16.63 -5.94
N GLY A 210 -3.33 -16.75 -6.37
CA GLY A 210 -4.47 -17.16 -5.57
C GLY A 210 -5.37 -15.99 -5.18
N ARG A 211 -6.01 -16.09 -4.01
CA ARG A 211 -6.92 -15.06 -3.48
C ARG A 211 -6.15 -13.81 -3.06
N VAL A 212 -6.83 -12.67 -3.13
CA VAL A 212 -6.35 -11.38 -2.61
C VAL A 212 -5.98 -11.54 -1.13
N ASN A 213 -4.79 -11.07 -0.75
CA ASN A 213 -4.30 -11.07 0.62
C ASN A 213 -4.65 -9.73 1.28
N LYS A 214 -4.99 -9.76 2.57
CA LYS A 214 -5.29 -8.55 3.35
C LYS A 214 -4.12 -7.58 3.44
N ARG A 215 -2.87 -8.07 3.39
CA ARG A 215 -1.63 -7.27 3.51
C ARG A 215 -1.08 -6.78 2.17
N ARG A 216 -1.77 -7.06 1.05
CA ARG A 216 -1.45 -6.56 -0.31
C ARG A 216 -0.06 -6.92 -0.84
N LYS A 217 0.57 -7.99 -0.35
CA LYS A 217 1.88 -8.44 -0.86
C LYS A 217 1.86 -8.73 -2.36
N GLU A 218 0.72 -9.13 -2.91
CA GLU A 218 0.55 -9.30 -4.36
C GLU A 218 0.72 -8.00 -5.15
N GLN A 219 0.26 -6.86 -4.62
CA GLN A 219 0.45 -5.57 -5.27
C GLN A 219 1.92 -5.14 -5.18
N GLU A 220 2.58 -5.47 -4.06
CA GLU A 220 4.02 -5.25 -3.91
C GLU A 220 4.84 -6.07 -4.91
N LEU A 221 4.49 -7.33 -5.16
CA LEU A 221 5.15 -8.14 -6.20
C LEU A 221 5.00 -7.51 -7.59
N ILE A 222 3.81 -7.02 -7.95
CA ILE A 222 3.62 -6.29 -9.22
C ILE A 222 4.51 -5.04 -9.27
N LEU A 223 4.57 -4.27 -8.17
CA LEU A 223 5.44 -3.10 -8.05
C LEU A 223 6.92 -3.47 -8.18
N ARG A 224 7.37 -4.55 -7.51
CA ARG A 224 8.74 -5.10 -7.61
C ARG A 224 9.09 -5.47 -9.03
N PHE A 225 8.18 -6.14 -9.74
CA PHE A 225 8.36 -6.45 -11.15
C PHE A 225 8.63 -5.20 -11.98
N PHE A 226 7.78 -4.17 -11.89
CA PHE A 226 7.98 -2.94 -12.66
C PHE A 226 9.27 -2.21 -12.27
N ALA A 227 9.54 -2.06 -10.97
CA ALA A 227 10.73 -1.38 -10.49
C ALA A 227 12.01 -2.09 -10.97
N LEU A 228 12.07 -3.42 -10.87
CA LEU A 228 13.23 -4.20 -11.33
C LEU A 228 13.32 -4.26 -12.85
N TYR A 229 12.20 -4.37 -13.57
CA TYR A 229 12.23 -4.45 -15.04
C TYR A 229 12.69 -3.14 -15.67
N PHE A 230 12.20 -1.98 -15.19
CA PHE A 230 12.54 -0.67 -15.74
C PHE A 230 13.74 0.01 -15.08
N ASN A 231 14.12 -0.38 -13.87
CA ASN A 231 15.10 0.36 -13.08
C ASN A 231 16.08 -0.52 -12.29
N SER A 232 16.28 -1.79 -12.67
CA SER A 232 17.24 -2.70 -11.98
C SER A 232 18.65 -2.14 -11.89
N ASP A 233 19.08 -1.36 -12.87
CA ASP A 233 20.46 -0.87 -12.95
C ASP A 233 20.76 0.17 -11.87
N ASN A 234 19.72 0.81 -11.34
CA ASN A 234 19.78 1.75 -10.22
C ASN A 234 19.34 1.12 -8.89
N TYR A 235 19.19 -0.21 -8.85
CA TYR A 235 18.85 -0.91 -7.61
C TYR A 235 19.96 -0.72 -6.59
N LYS A 236 19.55 -0.23 -5.41
CA LYS A 236 20.37 -0.17 -4.21
C LYS A 236 19.56 -0.69 -3.04
N SER A 237 20.17 -1.56 -2.25
CA SER A 237 19.54 -2.08 -1.03
C SER A 237 19.22 -0.92 -0.06
N PRO A 238 18.13 -0.98 0.72
CA PRO A 238 17.13 -2.06 0.78
C PRO A 238 16.05 -1.96 -0.31
N MET A 239 15.40 -3.10 -0.59
CA MET A 239 14.28 -3.18 -1.54
C MET A 239 13.16 -2.19 -1.19
N LYS A 240 12.87 -2.00 0.10
CA LYS A 240 11.87 -1.04 0.57
C LYS A 240 12.06 0.35 -0.02
N GLU A 241 13.28 0.89 0.08
CA GLU A 241 13.61 2.23 -0.41
C GLU A 241 13.64 2.30 -1.93
N PHE A 242 14.10 1.23 -2.59
CA PHE A 242 14.04 1.14 -4.03
C PHE A 242 12.59 1.23 -4.56
N LEU A 243 11.65 0.51 -3.92
CA LEU A 243 10.24 0.55 -4.28
C LEU A 243 9.60 1.91 -3.95
N ASN A 244 9.93 2.49 -2.80
CA ASN A 244 9.46 3.83 -2.41
C ASN A 244 9.85 4.89 -3.45
N ARG A 245 11.12 4.91 -3.88
CA ARG A 245 11.59 5.84 -4.92
C ARG A 245 10.90 5.61 -6.26
N TYR A 246 10.75 4.35 -6.68
CA TYR A 246 10.14 4.04 -7.97
C TYR A 246 8.65 4.43 -8.02
N ILE A 247 7.87 4.09 -6.98
CA ILE A 247 6.44 4.44 -6.94
C ILE A 247 6.23 5.95 -6.82
N ALA A 248 7.07 6.67 -6.07
CA ALA A 248 7.03 8.13 -5.99
C ALA A 248 7.28 8.76 -7.37
N SER A 249 8.37 8.35 -8.03
CA SER A 249 8.79 8.90 -9.32
C SER A 249 7.79 8.63 -10.45
N ASN A 250 7.04 7.52 -10.37
CA ASN A 250 6.03 7.17 -11.37
C ASN A 250 4.58 7.32 -10.87
N ARG A 251 4.33 8.04 -9.77
CA ARG A 251 3.00 8.21 -9.14
C ARG A 251 1.90 8.61 -10.14
N HIS A 252 2.26 9.50 -11.06
CA HIS A 252 1.39 10.06 -12.11
C HIS A 252 1.70 9.52 -13.51
N LEU A 253 2.28 8.31 -13.60
CA LEU A 253 2.55 7.61 -14.87
C LEU A 253 3.39 8.42 -15.89
N LYS A 254 4.26 9.30 -15.40
CA LYS A 254 5.13 10.16 -16.23
C LYS A 254 6.31 9.41 -16.84
N LEU A 255 6.77 8.33 -16.21
CA LEU A 255 7.91 7.53 -16.69
C LEU A 255 7.48 6.42 -17.65
N GLN A 256 6.41 5.72 -17.32
CA GLN A 256 5.79 4.70 -18.17
C GLN A 256 4.27 4.88 -18.17
N SER A 257 3.66 4.84 -19.36
CA SER A 257 2.21 4.95 -19.49
C SER A 257 1.48 3.74 -18.93
N ALA A 258 0.21 3.92 -18.51
CA ALA A 258 -0.64 2.81 -18.06
C ALA A 258 -0.75 1.69 -19.09
N GLY A 259 -0.85 2.04 -20.38
CA GLY A 259 -0.94 1.06 -21.47
C GLY A 259 0.32 0.20 -21.58
N GLN A 260 1.51 0.83 -21.53
CA GLN A 260 2.78 0.12 -21.57
C GLN A 260 2.93 -0.86 -20.39
N LEU A 261 2.69 -0.37 -19.16
CA LEU A 261 2.77 -1.18 -17.95
C LEU A 261 1.79 -2.35 -17.97
N THR A 262 0.54 -2.09 -18.39
CA THR A 262 -0.50 -3.12 -18.52
C THR A 262 -0.11 -4.19 -19.52
N GLN A 263 0.39 -3.78 -20.69
CA GLN A 263 0.77 -4.70 -21.75
C GLN A 263 1.93 -5.60 -21.33
N VAL A 264 2.97 -5.01 -20.74
CA VAL A 264 4.16 -5.74 -20.26
C VAL A 264 3.80 -6.74 -19.17
N PHE A 265 3.03 -6.33 -18.16
CA PHE A 265 2.61 -7.25 -17.09
C PHE A 265 1.70 -8.36 -17.62
N THR A 266 0.65 -8.00 -18.37
CA THR A 266 -0.37 -8.95 -18.83
C THR A 266 0.21 -9.99 -19.78
N ASN A 267 1.07 -9.59 -20.73
CA ASN A 267 1.71 -10.56 -21.62
C ASN A 267 2.63 -11.51 -20.87
N THR A 268 3.45 -10.97 -19.97
CA THR A 268 4.44 -11.75 -19.20
C THR A 268 3.73 -12.77 -18.31
N ILE A 269 2.76 -12.32 -17.51
CA ILE A 269 2.07 -13.21 -16.56
C ILE A 269 1.17 -14.22 -17.26
N ARG A 270 0.57 -13.87 -18.41
CA ARG A 270 -0.21 -14.82 -19.23
C ARG A 270 0.67 -15.96 -19.72
N VAL A 271 1.82 -15.68 -20.34
CA VAL A 271 2.74 -16.72 -20.83
C VAL A 271 3.19 -17.64 -19.70
N ILE A 272 3.56 -17.06 -18.55
CA ILE A 272 3.97 -17.83 -17.37
C ILE A 272 2.82 -18.71 -16.87
N ASN A 273 1.59 -18.19 -16.79
CA ASN A 273 0.43 -18.94 -16.35
C ASN A 273 0.09 -20.08 -17.33
N ASP A 274 0.10 -19.81 -18.63
CA ASP A 274 -0.21 -20.81 -19.64
C ASP A 274 0.80 -21.96 -19.61
N TYR A 275 2.08 -21.65 -19.35
CA TYR A 275 3.15 -22.64 -19.44
C TYR A 275 3.39 -23.35 -18.10
N LEU A 276 3.38 -22.65 -16.97
CA LEU A 276 3.70 -23.21 -15.65
C LEU A 276 2.48 -23.39 -14.74
N GLY A 277 1.40 -22.65 -14.98
CA GLY A 277 0.21 -22.62 -14.14
C GLY A 277 0.53 -22.21 -12.69
N ASN A 278 -0.20 -22.80 -11.75
CA ASN A 278 -0.07 -22.51 -10.31
C ASN A 278 1.29 -22.92 -9.69
N LYS A 279 2.14 -23.66 -10.41
CA LYS A 279 3.50 -24.01 -9.96
C LYS A 279 4.52 -22.91 -10.23
N ALA A 280 4.14 -21.86 -10.97
CA ALA A 280 5.00 -20.71 -11.20
C ALA A 280 5.49 -20.12 -9.87
N PHE A 281 6.79 -19.81 -9.83
CA PHE A 281 7.49 -19.17 -8.70
C PHE A 281 7.50 -19.96 -7.38
N ARG A 282 7.14 -21.25 -7.40
CA ARG A 282 7.04 -22.10 -6.21
C ARG A 282 8.05 -23.25 -6.24
N PRO A 283 9.37 -22.97 -6.14
CA PRO A 283 10.38 -24.02 -6.18
C PRO A 283 10.23 -25.05 -5.05
N ARG A 284 9.73 -24.62 -3.88
CA ARG A 284 9.54 -25.45 -2.67
C ARG A 284 8.13 -25.35 -2.09
N GLY A 285 7.13 -25.16 -2.94
CA GLY A 285 5.71 -25.10 -2.54
C GLY A 285 5.19 -23.70 -2.23
N ALA A 286 5.90 -22.90 -1.43
CA ALA A 286 5.57 -21.49 -1.19
C ALA A 286 6.05 -20.58 -2.34
N LEU A 287 5.37 -19.44 -2.56
CA LEU A 287 5.77 -18.48 -3.59
C LEU A 287 7.04 -17.78 -3.14
N ASN A 288 8.11 -17.83 -3.93
CA ASN A 288 9.37 -17.19 -3.62
C ASN A 288 9.47 -15.84 -4.37
N ALA A 289 9.60 -14.74 -3.62
CA ALA A 289 9.64 -13.39 -4.19
C ALA A 289 10.87 -13.17 -5.09
N ALA A 290 12.04 -13.69 -4.71
CA ALA A 290 13.25 -13.56 -5.51
C ALA A 290 13.16 -14.31 -6.85
N VAL A 291 12.52 -15.50 -6.86
CA VAL A 291 12.22 -16.24 -8.09
C VAL A 291 11.18 -15.52 -8.93
N PHE A 292 10.16 -14.92 -8.30
CA PHE A 292 9.18 -14.09 -8.99
C PHE A 292 9.87 -12.91 -9.70
N ASP A 293 10.70 -12.15 -8.96
CA ASP A 293 11.43 -10.99 -9.47
C ASP A 293 12.22 -11.33 -10.74
N SER A 294 13.10 -12.33 -10.66
CA SER A 294 14.02 -12.68 -11.75
C SER A 294 13.31 -13.30 -12.95
N VAL A 295 12.37 -14.22 -12.73
CA VAL A 295 11.66 -14.92 -13.81
C VAL A 295 10.72 -13.95 -14.54
N MET A 296 9.99 -13.09 -13.83
CA MET A 296 9.16 -12.08 -14.48
C MET A 296 9.99 -11.14 -15.35
N VAL A 297 11.12 -10.62 -14.84
CA VAL A 297 12.03 -9.75 -15.62
C VAL A 297 12.63 -10.49 -16.82
N GLY A 298 13.12 -11.71 -16.63
CA GLY A 298 13.73 -12.51 -17.70
C GLY A 298 12.74 -12.85 -18.83
N VAL A 299 11.51 -13.23 -18.49
CA VAL A 299 10.46 -13.52 -19.46
C VAL A 299 9.98 -12.25 -20.17
N ALA A 300 9.78 -11.14 -19.44
CA ALA A 300 9.41 -9.86 -20.05
C ALA A 300 10.45 -9.39 -21.07
N ARG A 301 11.75 -9.44 -20.72
CA ARG A 301 12.86 -9.13 -21.64
C ARG A 301 12.90 -10.05 -22.86
N ARG A 302 12.59 -11.34 -22.70
CA ARG A 302 12.49 -12.24 -23.85
C ARG A 302 11.31 -11.84 -24.75
N LEU A 303 10.17 -11.48 -24.19
CA LEU A 303 8.97 -11.10 -24.96
C LEU A 303 9.15 -9.82 -25.79
N GLU A 304 10.10 -8.93 -25.44
CA GLU A 304 10.49 -7.80 -26.29
C GLU A 304 11.00 -8.24 -27.67
N LYS A 305 11.60 -9.42 -27.76
CA LYS A 305 12.13 -9.99 -29.02
C LYS A 305 11.06 -10.71 -29.86
N GLY A 306 9.82 -10.77 -29.37
CA GLY A 306 8.71 -11.48 -30.01
C GLY A 306 8.08 -12.53 -29.11
N ASN A 307 7.03 -13.18 -29.60
CA ASN A 307 6.31 -14.20 -28.86
C ASN A 307 7.21 -15.40 -28.51
N ILE A 308 6.84 -16.14 -27.46
CA ILE A 308 7.45 -17.43 -27.10
C ILE A 308 6.44 -18.51 -27.47
N CYS A 309 6.75 -19.34 -28.45
CA CYS A 309 5.84 -20.39 -28.95
C CYS A 309 6.21 -21.78 -28.40
N ASN A 310 7.46 -21.99 -28.01
CA ASN A 310 7.92 -23.28 -27.49
C ASN A 310 7.62 -23.46 -26.00
N ARG A 311 6.42 -23.99 -25.69
CA ARG A 311 5.97 -24.28 -24.32
C ARG A 311 6.84 -25.30 -23.58
N GLU A 312 7.29 -26.35 -24.26
CA GLU A 312 8.10 -27.41 -23.64
C GLU A 312 9.50 -26.89 -23.31
N GLY A 313 10.14 -26.22 -24.28
CA GLY A 313 11.42 -25.56 -24.07
C GLY A 313 11.37 -24.53 -22.94
N PHE A 314 10.27 -23.75 -22.82
CA PHE A 314 10.09 -22.83 -21.70
C PHE A 314 10.11 -23.56 -20.35
N ARG A 315 9.37 -24.68 -20.24
CA ARG A 315 9.31 -25.49 -19.01
C ARG A 315 10.67 -26.08 -18.66
N GLU A 316 11.40 -26.58 -19.65
CA GLU A 316 12.74 -27.12 -19.46
C GLU A 316 13.71 -26.04 -18.95
N ARG A 317 13.75 -24.87 -19.60
CA ARG A 317 14.60 -23.75 -19.16
C ARG A 317 14.26 -23.29 -17.74
N TYR A 318 12.97 -23.19 -17.41
CA TYR A 318 12.53 -22.85 -16.06
C TYR A 318 12.98 -23.91 -15.03
N GLN A 319 12.80 -25.20 -15.33
CA GLN A 319 13.23 -26.28 -14.44
C GLN A 319 14.75 -26.35 -14.28
N SER A 320 15.51 -26.14 -15.35
CA SER A 320 16.96 -26.07 -15.32
C SER A 320 17.44 -24.90 -14.47
N LEU A 321 16.84 -23.71 -14.64
CA LEU A 321 17.13 -22.55 -13.81
C LEU A 321 16.89 -22.83 -12.32
N LEU A 322 15.78 -23.49 -11.97
CA LEU A 322 15.49 -23.85 -10.58
C LEU A 322 16.37 -24.99 -10.02
N LYS A 323 17.03 -25.77 -10.88
CA LYS A 323 17.97 -26.83 -10.46
C LYS A 323 19.42 -26.33 -10.33
N ASP A 324 19.70 -25.16 -10.89
CA ASP A 324 21.01 -24.53 -10.80
C ASP A 324 21.32 -24.17 -9.34
N GLU A 325 22.47 -24.65 -8.83
CA GLU A 325 22.86 -24.47 -7.44
C GLU A 325 23.13 -22.99 -7.12
N GLU A 326 23.80 -22.28 -8.03
CA GLU A 326 24.14 -20.87 -7.87
C GLU A 326 22.87 -20.01 -7.84
N TYR A 327 21.93 -20.28 -8.75
CA TYR A 327 20.64 -19.59 -8.78
C TYR A 327 19.82 -19.82 -7.50
N ASN A 328 19.82 -21.05 -6.99
CA ASN A 328 19.16 -21.37 -5.73
C ASN A 328 19.78 -20.59 -4.56
N GLU A 329 21.11 -20.51 -4.50
CA GLU A 329 21.79 -19.71 -3.48
C GLU A 329 21.33 -18.25 -3.55
N TRP A 330 21.27 -17.64 -4.74
CA TRP A 330 20.84 -16.26 -4.95
C TRP A 330 19.37 -15.95 -4.61
N THR A 331 18.54 -16.97 -4.44
CA THR A 331 17.09 -16.84 -4.19
C THR A 331 16.65 -17.29 -2.78
N LEU A 332 17.59 -17.74 -1.94
CA LEU A 332 17.29 -18.28 -0.60
C LEU A 332 17.63 -17.35 0.57
N SER A 333 18.73 -16.60 0.53
CA SER A 333 19.16 -15.74 1.64
C SER A 333 19.69 -14.40 1.14
N GLY A 334 19.62 -13.36 1.98
CA GLY A 334 20.05 -12.00 1.63
C GLY A 334 19.47 -11.52 0.30
N THR A 335 18.23 -11.90 -0.02
CA THR A 335 17.70 -11.81 -1.39
C THR A 335 17.52 -10.37 -1.88
N THR A 336 17.73 -9.39 -1.02
CA THR A 336 17.71 -7.96 -1.30
C THR A 336 19.12 -7.36 -1.49
N ASP A 337 20.20 -8.13 -1.33
CA ASP A 337 21.55 -7.65 -1.65
C ASP A 337 21.71 -7.34 -3.15
N GLU A 338 22.44 -6.27 -3.45
CA GLU A 338 22.58 -5.75 -4.82
C GLU A 338 23.20 -6.77 -5.79
N ALA A 339 24.23 -7.50 -5.36
CA ALA A 339 24.85 -8.52 -6.20
C ALA A 339 23.86 -9.66 -6.43
N ARG A 340 23.15 -10.09 -5.39
CA ARG A 340 22.15 -11.18 -5.48
C ARG A 340 21.01 -10.82 -6.43
N VAL A 341 20.45 -9.61 -6.35
CA VAL A 341 19.40 -9.13 -7.27
C VAL A 341 19.91 -9.15 -8.72
N ARG A 342 21.10 -8.59 -8.95
CA ARG A 342 21.69 -8.50 -10.28
C ARG A 342 21.95 -9.88 -10.88
N GLN A 343 22.57 -10.78 -10.13
CA GLN A 343 22.91 -12.11 -10.63
C GLN A 343 21.68 -12.95 -10.94
N ARG A 344 20.68 -13.01 -10.05
CA ARG A 344 19.47 -13.80 -10.34
C ARG A 344 18.71 -13.29 -11.56
N ILE A 345 18.63 -11.97 -11.74
CA ILE A 345 18.00 -11.36 -12.93
C ILE A 345 18.81 -11.71 -14.18
N GLN A 346 20.13 -11.64 -14.12
CA GLN A 346 21.00 -11.98 -15.25
C GLN A 346 20.87 -13.45 -15.64
N MET A 347 20.90 -14.37 -14.67
CA MET A 347 20.73 -15.81 -14.90
C MET A 347 19.37 -16.13 -15.52
N ALA A 348 18.28 -15.57 -14.99
CA ALA A 348 16.94 -15.74 -15.56
C ALA A 348 16.85 -15.15 -16.98
N THR A 349 17.40 -13.96 -17.21
CA THR A 349 17.45 -13.33 -18.54
C THR A 349 18.21 -14.22 -19.54
N ASN A 350 19.30 -14.85 -19.12
CA ASN A 350 20.07 -15.77 -19.95
C ASN A 350 19.29 -17.07 -20.23
N ALA A 351 18.64 -17.64 -19.22
CA ALA A 351 17.90 -18.88 -19.33
C ALA A 351 16.77 -18.83 -20.38
N PHE A 352 16.10 -17.68 -20.50
CA PHE A 352 14.98 -17.50 -21.43
C PHE A 352 15.37 -16.85 -22.76
N ARG A 353 16.62 -16.41 -22.92
CA ARG A 353 17.09 -15.56 -24.04
C ARG A 353 16.81 -16.14 -25.42
N ASP A 354 17.05 -17.44 -25.58
CA ASP A 354 17.09 -18.13 -26.87
C ASP A 354 15.86 -19.03 -27.07
N LEU A 355 14.80 -18.84 -26.28
CA LEU A 355 13.52 -19.49 -26.56
C LEU A 355 12.96 -18.95 -27.88
N GLU A 356 12.29 -19.78 -28.66
CA GLU A 356 11.56 -19.39 -29.87
C GLU A 356 10.07 -19.18 -29.60
#